data_AF-A0A7K1UD20-F1
#
_entry.id   AF-A0A7K1UD20-F1
#
_cell.length_a   1.000
_cell.length_b   1.000
_cell.length_c   1.000
_cell.angle_alpha   90.00
_cell.angle_beta   90.00
_cell.angle_gamma   90.00
#
_symmetry.space_group_name_H-M   'P 1'
#
loop_
_entity.id
_entity.type
_entity.pdbx_description
1 polymer ?
#
loop_
_entity_poly.entity_id
_entity_poly.type
_entity_poly.pdbx_seq_one_letter_code
_entity_poly.pdbx_strand_id
1 'polypeptide(L)'
;MKSVKRIKGMYANKNFPESLYATALQRKREIQVTSNYELNLFFWQMGAAINNYMDTLNEKEKSIHLKESLSVWSMVKFGSFFSGENLTVMCRFHRTFSDFNIATKFASFLDWEHITTLVCLEQQSDILHAIRLILQDGLSNAQLKKVTENMPSSFPEADNNETVFTKVDPVKLSGLIPEPMWAIWEKVQTEDLYTGAHSIRFRELMHFPDREEPALAAQTETKTEDIIAVIRPLILQFRRKHSTWLNSHLNITYWMMGKQLNEALSNYKSTADKQGAIKRATFLFRQKNGEILFNAEDMKGMALFNERCNDNALSARLAYLVNWEQLLALLSLPDIETMIFYGRLLAQNELQLHELLTTKESDGLPTVPEHLRTELSTGIIGTKTSVEKEGNSEITITEKFVKLDSDIINKRSFVDIFSNRYFLALAVDLS
;
A
#
# COMPACT_ATOMS: atom_id res chain seq x y z
N MET A 1 -30.80 -31.53 -9.11
CA MET A 1 -29.63 -30.61 -8.95
C MET A 1 -29.57 -29.43 -9.93
N LYS A 2 -30.11 -29.48 -11.17
CA LYS A 2 -30.10 -28.33 -12.10
C LYS A 2 -31.03 -27.15 -11.70
N SER A 3 -32.10 -27.38 -10.94
CA SER A 3 -33.02 -26.29 -10.53
C SER A 3 -32.52 -25.45 -9.35
N VAL A 4 -31.71 -26.01 -8.44
CA VAL A 4 -31.16 -25.27 -7.28
C VAL A 4 -30.07 -24.27 -7.70
N LYS A 5 -29.27 -24.58 -8.74
CA LYS A 5 -28.34 -23.60 -9.35
C LYS A 5 -29.08 -22.43 -10.02
N ARG A 6 -30.27 -22.66 -10.58
CA ARG A 6 -31.07 -21.63 -11.26
C ARG A 6 -31.68 -20.62 -10.28
N ILE A 7 -32.05 -21.07 -9.09
CA ILE A 7 -32.64 -20.21 -8.04
C ILE A 7 -31.57 -19.35 -7.36
N LYS A 8 -30.35 -19.87 -7.10
CA LYS A 8 -29.23 -19.04 -6.60
C LYS A 8 -28.81 -17.95 -7.60
N GLY A 9 -28.90 -18.20 -8.90
CA GLY A 9 -28.60 -17.19 -9.94
C GLY A 9 -29.60 -16.03 -10.03
N MET A 10 -30.89 -16.24 -9.68
CA MET A 10 -31.92 -15.20 -9.77
C MET A 10 -31.89 -14.20 -8.61
N TYR A 11 -31.54 -14.64 -7.39
CA TYR A 11 -31.45 -13.74 -6.23
C TYR A 11 -30.09 -13.01 -6.14
N ALA A 12 -29.03 -13.56 -6.73
CA ALA A 12 -27.72 -12.90 -6.79
C ALA A 12 -27.70 -11.64 -7.68
N ASN A 13 -28.62 -11.50 -8.64
CA ASN A 13 -28.58 -10.41 -9.63
C ASN A 13 -29.27 -9.11 -9.16
N LYS A 14 -30.18 -9.15 -8.18
CA LYS A 14 -30.90 -7.94 -7.74
C LYS A 14 -30.03 -7.01 -6.87
N ASN A 15 -29.06 -7.55 -6.15
CA ASN A 15 -28.21 -6.80 -5.23
C ASN A 15 -26.73 -6.78 -5.67
N PHE A 16 -26.46 -6.92 -6.98
CA PHE A 16 -25.08 -6.91 -7.45
C PHE A 16 -24.38 -5.56 -7.21
N PRO A 17 -25.03 -4.37 -7.32
CA PRO A 17 -24.39 -3.11 -6.98
C PRO A 17 -23.87 -3.08 -5.54
N GLU A 18 -24.65 -3.62 -4.60
CA GLU A 18 -24.29 -3.73 -3.19
C GLU A 18 -23.14 -4.71 -2.97
N SER A 19 -23.12 -5.86 -3.67
CA SER A 19 -21.99 -6.80 -3.64
C SER A 19 -20.70 -6.16 -4.18
N LEU A 20 -20.81 -5.40 -5.25
CA LEU A 20 -19.70 -4.68 -5.86
C LEU A 20 -19.14 -3.63 -4.88
N TYR A 21 -20.04 -2.88 -4.24
CA TYR A 21 -19.67 -1.90 -3.21
C TYR A 21 -19.05 -2.57 -1.96
N ALA A 22 -19.59 -3.69 -1.51
CA ALA A 22 -19.03 -4.46 -0.40
C ALA A 22 -17.60 -4.93 -0.70
N THR A 23 -17.30 -5.28 -1.96
CA THR A 23 -15.94 -5.63 -2.39
C THR A 23 -14.98 -4.45 -2.29
N ALA A 24 -15.41 -3.26 -2.72
CA ALA A 24 -14.63 -2.03 -2.57
C ALA A 24 -14.37 -1.70 -1.09
N LEU A 25 -15.40 -1.82 -0.23
CA LEU A 25 -15.27 -1.57 1.20
C LEU A 25 -14.33 -2.58 1.89
N GLN A 26 -14.44 -3.86 1.55
CA GLN A 26 -13.53 -4.89 2.05
C GLN A 26 -12.08 -4.57 1.68
N ARG A 27 -11.84 -4.16 0.43
CA ARG A 27 -10.50 -3.80 -0.04
C ARG A 27 -9.96 -2.53 0.62
N LYS A 28 -10.81 -1.53 0.86
CA LYS A 28 -10.45 -0.34 1.65
C LYS A 28 -9.94 -0.72 3.04
N ARG A 29 -10.64 -1.63 3.74
CA ARG A 29 -10.21 -2.13 5.06
C ARG A 29 -8.88 -2.86 4.99
N GLU A 30 -8.69 -3.72 4.00
CA GLU A 30 -7.41 -4.43 3.81
C GLU A 30 -6.24 -3.46 3.56
N ILE A 31 -6.50 -2.40 2.78
CA ILE A 31 -5.54 -1.32 2.54
C ILE A 31 -5.17 -0.66 3.87
N GLN A 32 -6.15 -0.18 4.64
CA GLN A 32 -5.93 0.46 5.94
C GLN A 32 -5.14 -0.42 6.90
N VAL A 33 -5.56 -1.67 7.06
CA VAL A 33 -4.94 -2.64 7.99
C VAL A 33 -3.48 -2.89 7.64
N THR A 34 -3.17 -3.07 6.36
CA THR A 34 -1.81 -3.37 5.91
C THR A 34 -0.92 -2.13 5.93
N SER A 35 -1.46 -0.94 5.63
CA SER A 35 -0.71 0.31 5.72
C SER A 35 -0.32 0.66 7.14
N ASN A 36 -1.23 0.47 8.10
CA ASN A 36 -0.90 0.61 9.52
C ASN A 36 0.20 -0.37 9.95
N TYR A 37 0.13 -1.62 9.50
CA TYR A 37 1.16 -2.62 9.76
C TYR A 37 2.53 -2.22 9.18
N GLU A 38 2.60 -1.89 7.89
CA GLU A 38 3.85 -1.53 7.23
C GLU A 38 4.44 -0.23 7.82
N LEU A 39 3.59 0.75 8.17
CA LEU A 39 4.03 2.01 8.77
C LEU A 39 4.66 1.79 10.15
N ASN A 40 4.01 1.00 11.02
CA ASN A 40 4.54 0.68 12.34
C ASN A 40 5.85 -0.11 12.27
N LEU A 41 5.95 -1.07 11.35
CA LEU A 41 7.19 -1.81 11.14
C LEU A 41 8.31 -0.90 10.62
N PHE A 42 7.97 0.02 9.72
CA PHE A 42 8.89 1.04 9.24
C PHE A 42 9.40 1.94 10.38
N PHE A 43 8.51 2.39 11.28
CA PHE A 43 8.89 3.17 12.46
C PHE A 43 9.79 2.40 13.42
N TRP A 44 9.58 1.10 13.60
CA TRP A 44 10.50 0.25 14.35
C TRP A 44 11.89 0.18 13.70
N GLN A 45 11.94 -0.03 12.38
CA GLN A 45 13.19 -0.10 11.60
C GLN A 45 13.96 1.23 11.64
N MET A 46 13.25 2.35 11.56
CA MET A 46 13.80 3.69 11.76
C MET A 46 14.44 3.83 13.13
N GLY A 47 13.72 3.43 14.19
CA GLY A 47 14.24 3.39 15.54
C GLY A 47 15.50 2.54 15.67
N ALA A 48 15.52 1.36 15.05
CA ALA A 48 16.67 0.47 15.02
C ALA A 48 17.88 1.13 14.34
N ALA A 49 17.68 1.72 13.17
CA ALA A 49 18.74 2.37 12.40
C ALA A 49 19.34 3.57 13.15
N ILE A 50 18.51 4.41 13.76
CA ILE A 50 18.97 5.55 14.58
C ILE A 50 19.75 5.04 15.79
N ASN A 51 19.20 4.08 16.55
CA ASN A 51 19.88 3.53 17.73
C ASN A 51 21.24 2.92 17.37
N ASN A 52 21.28 2.07 16.35
CA ASN A 52 22.52 1.44 15.90
C ASN A 52 23.58 2.48 15.51
N TYR A 53 23.18 3.56 14.81
CA TYR A 53 24.09 4.65 14.48
C TYR A 53 24.58 5.36 15.75
N MET A 54 23.68 5.74 16.66
CA MET A 54 24.02 6.41 17.92
C MET A 54 24.97 5.58 18.80
N ASP A 55 24.84 4.25 18.77
CA ASP A 55 25.69 3.34 19.53
C ASP A 55 27.13 3.26 18.97
N THR A 56 27.35 3.72 17.72
CA THR A 56 28.71 3.86 17.15
C THR A 56 29.42 5.16 17.54
N LEU A 57 28.69 6.13 18.07
CA LEU A 57 29.22 7.43 18.46
C LEU A 57 29.78 7.40 19.88
N ASN A 58 30.83 8.18 20.14
CA ASN A 58 31.31 8.38 21.51
C ASN A 58 30.37 9.31 22.31
N GLU A 59 30.48 9.33 23.64
CA GLU A 59 29.60 10.14 24.51
C GLU A 59 29.60 11.64 24.19
N LYS A 60 30.71 12.18 23.66
CA LYS A 60 30.77 13.59 23.23
C LYS A 60 30.06 13.83 21.90
N GLU A 61 29.96 12.80 21.07
CA GLU A 61 29.34 12.80 19.74
C GLU A 61 27.84 12.47 19.79
N LYS A 62 27.33 11.86 20.86
CA LYS A 62 25.89 11.61 21.10
C LYS A 62 25.10 12.90 21.40
N SER A 63 25.46 14.01 20.75
CA SER A 63 24.90 15.32 21.05
C SER A 63 23.41 15.38 20.70
N ILE A 64 22.66 16.13 21.51
CA ILE A 64 21.24 16.46 21.30
C ILE A 64 21.03 17.07 19.91
N HIS A 65 22.00 17.88 19.47
CA HIS A 65 22.00 18.53 18.16
C HIS A 65 21.89 17.57 16.99
N LEU A 66 22.38 16.33 17.11
CA LEU A 66 22.25 15.35 16.02
C LEU A 66 20.79 14.94 15.79
N LYS A 67 20.05 14.64 16.86
CA LYS A 67 18.62 14.26 16.78
C LYS A 67 17.76 15.45 16.35
N GLU A 68 18.05 16.65 16.87
CA GLU A 68 17.38 17.88 16.46
C GLU A 68 17.60 18.16 14.97
N SER A 69 18.85 18.09 14.50
CA SER A 69 19.20 18.31 13.09
C SER A 69 18.56 17.27 12.18
N LEU A 70 18.58 15.99 12.58
CA LEU A 70 17.88 14.92 11.87
C LEU A 70 16.38 15.18 11.80
N SER A 71 15.75 15.61 12.90
CA SER A 71 14.32 15.92 12.95
C SER A 71 13.98 17.09 12.04
N VAL A 72 14.71 18.21 12.13
CA VAL A 72 14.49 19.38 11.26
C VAL A 72 14.59 18.98 9.79
N TRP A 73 15.65 18.24 9.42
CA TRP A 73 15.83 17.78 8.04
C TRP A 73 14.69 16.86 7.58
N SER A 74 14.36 15.84 8.38
CA SER A 74 13.37 14.81 8.00
C SER A 74 11.94 15.35 8.03
N MET A 75 11.61 16.29 8.92
CA MET A 75 10.31 16.99 8.90
C MET A 75 10.12 17.80 7.64
N VAL A 76 11.13 18.58 7.24
CA VAL A 76 11.07 19.39 6.01
C VAL A 76 10.94 18.50 4.77
N LYS A 77 11.58 17.33 4.76
CA LYS A 77 11.61 16.45 3.58
C LYS A 77 10.46 15.45 3.52
N PHE A 78 9.99 14.97 4.66
CA PHE A 78 9.11 13.81 4.74
C PHE A 78 7.92 13.97 5.69
N GLY A 79 7.78 15.15 6.32
CA GLY A 79 6.59 15.51 7.09
C GLY A 79 6.68 15.28 8.58
N SER A 80 5.56 15.59 9.23
CA SER A 80 5.43 15.70 10.69
C SER A 80 5.58 14.38 11.45
N PHE A 81 5.58 13.22 10.79
CA PHE A 81 5.93 11.94 11.41
C PHE A 81 7.38 11.89 11.91
N PHE A 82 8.25 12.79 11.46
CA PHE A 82 9.66 12.82 11.88
C PHE A 82 9.98 13.99 12.84
N SER A 83 8.99 14.46 13.59
CA SER A 83 9.23 15.35 14.73
C SER A 83 10.21 14.73 15.73
N GLY A 84 10.91 15.57 16.50
CA GLY A 84 11.91 15.09 17.46
C GLY A 84 11.31 14.15 18.51
N GLU A 85 10.06 14.42 18.90
CA GLU A 85 9.23 13.54 19.72
C GLU A 85 9.03 12.17 19.06
N ASN A 86 8.51 12.14 17.82
CA ASN A 86 8.28 10.89 17.10
C ASN A 86 9.56 10.09 16.85
N LEU A 87 10.67 10.75 16.50
CA LEU A 87 11.97 10.07 16.35
C LEU A 87 12.43 9.44 17.67
N THR A 88 12.17 10.11 18.80
CA THR A 88 12.47 9.57 20.13
C THR A 88 11.59 8.36 20.44
N VAL A 89 10.29 8.43 20.14
CA VAL A 89 9.34 7.32 20.27
C VAL A 89 9.77 6.14 19.39
N MET A 90 10.18 6.37 18.13
CA MET A 90 10.72 5.32 17.25
C MET A 90 11.94 4.63 17.87
N CYS A 91 12.90 5.41 18.40
CA CYS A 91 14.08 4.86 19.08
C CYS A 91 13.68 4.02 20.30
N ARG A 92 12.74 4.50 21.11
CA ARG A 92 12.21 3.76 22.27
C ARG A 92 11.44 2.53 21.86
N PHE A 93 10.70 2.57 20.76
CA PHE A 93 9.95 1.44 20.24
C PHE A 93 10.88 0.26 19.93
N HIS A 94 11.99 0.52 19.24
CA HIS A 94 13.02 -0.48 19.01
C HIS A 94 13.69 -0.96 20.32
N ARG A 95 14.07 -0.05 21.22
CA ARG A 95 14.76 -0.43 22.47
C ARG A 95 13.88 -1.23 23.43
N THR A 96 12.60 -0.87 23.54
CA THR A 96 11.59 -1.52 24.40
C THR A 96 11.26 -2.91 23.87
N PHE A 97 11.10 -3.04 22.54
CA PHE A 97 10.72 -4.28 21.86
C PHE A 97 11.76 -4.64 20.79
N SER A 98 12.96 -5.01 21.24
CA SER A 98 14.10 -5.29 20.36
C SER A 98 13.96 -6.55 19.50
N ASP A 99 13.01 -7.42 19.82
CA ASP A 99 12.74 -8.63 19.05
C ASP A 99 11.85 -8.29 17.85
N PHE A 100 12.34 -8.60 16.63
CA PHE A 100 11.62 -8.33 15.39
C PHE A 100 10.26 -9.05 15.31
N ASN A 101 10.15 -10.28 15.81
CA ASN A 101 8.89 -11.03 15.80
C ASN A 101 7.85 -10.41 16.75
N ILE A 102 8.30 -9.79 17.83
CA ILE A 102 7.42 -9.02 18.71
C ILE A 102 6.97 -7.73 18.02
N ALA A 103 7.88 -7.02 17.33
CA ALA A 103 7.55 -5.82 16.58
C ALA A 103 6.52 -6.10 15.45
N THR A 104 6.66 -7.19 14.71
CA THR A 104 5.69 -7.58 13.67
C THR A 104 4.33 -7.92 14.26
N LYS A 105 4.28 -8.59 15.42
CA LYS A 105 3.03 -8.80 16.15
C LYS A 105 2.40 -7.47 16.56
N PHE A 106 3.14 -6.54 17.17
CA PHE A 106 2.58 -5.23 17.52
C PHE A 106 2.07 -4.45 16.32
N ALA A 107 2.82 -4.40 15.22
CA ALA A 107 2.37 -3.77 13.98
C ALA A 107 1.06 -4.39 13.45
N SER A 108 0.79 -5.67 13.79
CA SER A 108 -0.42 -6.38 13.39
C SER A 108 -1.64 -6.08 14.25
N PHE A 109 -1.49 -5.58 15.48
CA PHE A 109 -2.62 -5.37 16.42
C PHE A 109 -2.79 -3.93 16.87
N LEU A 110 -1.72 -3.15 16.88
CA LEU A 110 -1.69 -1.79 17.42
C LEU A 110 -1.50 -0.77 16.30
N ASP A 111 -2.05 0.43 16.48
CA ASP A 111 -1.65 1.61 15.70
C ASP A 111 -0.47 2.34 16.35
N TRP A 112 0.00 3.40 15.68
CA TRP A 112 1.14 4.18 16.14
C TRP A 112 0.91 4.85 17.50
N GLU A 113 -0.31 5.29 17.79
CA GLU A 113 -0.63 6.00 19.02
C GLU A 113 -0.65 5.07 20.23
N HIS A 114 -1.15 3.84 20.07
CA HIS A 114 -1.02 2.81 21.10
C HIS A 114 0.45 2.50 21.39
N ILE A 115 1.27 2.34 20.34
CA ILE A 115 2.71 2.10 20.49
C ILE A 115 3.37 3.26 21.23
N THR A 116 3.06 4.51 20.85
CA THR A 116 3.57 5.73 21.48
C THR A 116 3.27 5.74 22.98
N THR A 117 2.02 5.43 23.36
CA THR A 117 1.63 5.37 24.77
C THR A 117 2.38 4.27 25.53
N LEU A 118 2.52 3.09 24.94
CA LEU A 118 3.20 1.94 25.58
C LEU A 118 4.70 2.21 25.82
N VAL A 119 5.41 2.81 24.86
CA VAL A 119 6.87 3.02 24.99
C VAL A 119 7.24 4.20 25.90
N CYS A 120 6.25 4.95 26.37
CA CYS A 120 6.42 6.01 27.37
C CYS A 120 6.27 5.49 28.81
N LEU A 121 5.79 4.26 29.02
CA LEU A 121 5.67 3.65 30.34
C LEU A 121 7.03 3.19 30.86
N GLU A 122 7.32 3.50 32.12
CA GLU A 122 8.64 3.21 32.70
C GLU A 122 8.75 1.81 33.27
N GLN A 123 7.65 1.14 33.60
CA GLN A 123 7.68 -0.16 34.26
C GLN A 123 7.20 -1.28 33.33
N GLN A 124 7.90 -2.41 33.35
CA GLN A 124 7.56 -3.55 32.50
C GLN A 124 6.18 -4.11 32.85
N SER A 125 5.81 -4.10 34.14
CA SER A 125 4.49 -4.51 34.61
C SER A 125 3.37 -3.70 33.97
N ASP A 126 3.60 -2.40 33.81
CA ASP A 126 2.60 -1.45 33.35
C ASP A 126 2.42 -1.59 31.84
N ILE A 127 3.52 -1.77 31.10
CA ILE A 127 3.50 -2.12 29.67
C ILE A 127 2.71 -3.43 29.44
N LEU A 128 3.03 -4.48 30.19
CA LEU A 128 2.36 -5.78 30.05
C LEU A 128 0.87 -5.70 30.42
N HIS A 129 0.52 -4.92 31.44
CA HIS A 129 -0.87 -4.71 31.84
C HIS A 129 -1.64 -3.93 30.77
N ALA A 130 -1.08 -2.83 30.28
CA ALA A 130 -1.65 -2.02 29.20
C ALA A 130 -1.88 -2.86 27.94
N ILE A 131 -0.91 -3.69 27.52
CA ILE A 131 -1.06 -4.59 26.37
C ILE A 131 -2.24 -5.55 26.58
N ARG A 132 -2.41 -6.11 27.78
CA ARG A 132 -3.55 -7.00 28.07
C ARG A 132 -4.88 -6.26 27.92
N LEU A 133 -5.00 -5.06 28.46
CA LEU A 133 -6.22 -4.25 28.32
C LEU A 133 -6.53 -3.97 26.86
N ILE A 134 -5.52 -3.56 26.06
CA ILE A 134 -5.71 -3.29 24.63
C ILE A 134 -6.22 -4.54 23.90
N LEU A 135 -5.57 -5.70 24.12
CA LEU A 135 -5.87 -6.93 23.39
C LEU A 135 -7.14 -7.64 23.87
N GLN A 136 -7.48 -7.57 25.15
CA GLN A 136 -8.64 -8.26 25.73
C GLN A 136 -9.90 -7.39 25.72
N ASP A 137 -9.76 -6.12 26.08
CA ASP A 137 -10.90 -5.21 26.26
C ASP A 137 -11.08 -4.26 25.06
N GLY A 138 -10.17 -4.30 24.08
CA GLY A 138 -10.25 -3.50 22.86
C GLY A 138 -10.12 -2.00 23.11
N LEU A 139 -9.32 -1.59 24.11
CA LEU A 139 -9.15 -0.19 24.47
C LEU A 139 -8.68 0.63 23.26
N SER A 140 -9.39 1.72 22.99
CA SER A 140 -8.91 2.80 22.12
C SER A 140 -7.73 3.54 22.77
N ASN A 141 -6.95 4.26 21.97
CA ASN A 141 -5.85 5.10 22.45
C ASN A 141 -6.30 6.11 23.52
N ALA A 142 -7.47 6.73 23.36
CA ALA A 142 -8.01 7.67 24.35
C ALA A 142 -8.31 7.00 25.70
N GLN A 143 -8.86 5.77 25.67
CA GLN A 143 -9.10 4.99 26.88
C GLN A 143 -7.79 4.51 27.50
N LEU A 144 -6.84 4.08 26.67
CA LEU A 144 -5.51 3.68 27.12
C LEU A 144 -4.83 4.82 27.86
N LYS A 145 -4.75 6.01 27.24
CA LYS A 145 -4.16 7.22 27.84
C LYS A 145 -4.76 7.48 29.23
N LYS A 146 -6.10 7.44 29.34
CA LYS A 146 -6.81 7.62 30.61
C LYS A 146 -6.43 6.59 31.68
N VAL A 147 -6.27 5.32 31.31
CA VAL A 147 -5.86 4.26 32.26
C VAL A 147 -4.39 4.43 32.67
N THR A 148 -3.55 4.89 31.76
CA THR A 148 -2.11 5.09 31.99
C THR A 148 -1.76 6.41 32.67
N GLU A 149 -2.69 7.37 32.83
CA GLU A 149 -2.46 8.69 33.46
C GLU A 149 -1.81 8.61 34.84
N ASN A 150 -2.09 7.54 35.60
CA ASN A 150 -1.55 7.34 36.96
C ASN A 150 -0.33 6.40 37.00
N MET A 151 0.11 5.88 35.86
CA MET A 151 1.28 5.01 35.77
C MET A 151 2.53 5.88 35.60
N PRO A 152 3.68 5.51 36.19
CA PRO A 152 4.95 6.19 35.93
C PRO A 152 5.25 6.20 34.43
N SER A 153 5.23 7.40 33.84
CA SER A 153 5.54 7.62 32.44
C SER A 153 6.53 8.77 32.32
N SER A 154 7.61 8.55 31.58
CA SER A 154 8.45 9.63 31.10
C SER A 154 8.04 9.92 29.67
N PHE A 155 7.20 10.93 29.47
CA PHE A 155 7.13 11.52 28.14
C PHE A 155 8.52 12.07 27.79
N PRO A 156 8.94 11.99 26.52
CA PRO A 156 10.15 12.67 26.07
C PRO A 156 9.94 14.19 26.13
N GLU A 157 9.98 14.77 27.33
CA GLU A 157 10.54 16.11 27.46
C GLU A 157 11.99 16.02 26.96
N ALA A 158 12.49 17.10 26.35
CA ALA A 158 13.78 17.17 25.66
C ALA A 158 14.99 17.07 26.62
N ASP A 159 14.92 16.17 27.60
CA ASP A 159 15.88 16.05 28.66
C ASP A 159 17.00 15.09 28.27
N ASN A 160 18.21 15.55 28.55
CA ASN A 160 19.45 15.15 27.90
C ASN A 160 20.08 13.89 28.49
N ASN A 161 19.46 13.34 29.53
CA ASN A 161 19.92 12.12 30.15
C ASN A 161 19.38 10.93 29.37
N GLU A 162 20.24 9.95 29.08
CA GLU A 162 19.83 8.64 28.55
C GLU A 162 18.63 8.14 29.36
N THR A 163 17.44 8.36 28.82
CA THR A 163 16.21 8.11 29.57
C THR A 163 16.15 6.62 29.82
N VAL A 164 15.94 6.26 31.09
CA VAL A 164 15.76 4.87 31.51
C VAL A 164 14.60 4.32 30.69
N PHE A 165 14.93 3.46 29.72
CA PHE A 165 13.93 2.76 28.93
C PHE A 165 13.80 1.35 29.48
N THR A 166 12.58 0.84 29.48
CA THR A 166 12.32 -0.50 29.97
C THR A 166 12.34 -1.49 28.84
N LYS A 167 13.36 -2.35 28.86
CA LYS A 167 13.40 -3.51 27.97
C LYS A 167 12.37 -4.54 28.43
N VAL A 168 11.47 -4.92 27.54
CA VAL A 168 10.47 -5.94 27.84
C VAL A 168 10.98 -7.31 27.43
N ASP A 169 10.82 -8.29 28.31
CA ASP A 169 11.14 -9.70 28.05
C ASP A 169 10.29 -10.26 26.90
N PRO A 170 10.88 -10.66 25.76
CA PRO A 170 10.15 -11.22 24.62
C PRO A 170 9.34 -12.47 24.96
N VAL A 171 9.79 -13.29 25.91
CA VAL A 171 9.10 -14.53 26.31
C VAL A 171 7.79 -14.22 27.01
N LYS A 172 7.75 -13.15 27.83
CA LYS A 172 6.51 -12.72 28.47
C LYS A 172 5.52 -12.10 27.48
N LEU A 173 6.02 -11.45 26.43
CA LEU A 173 5.18 -10.86 25.38
C LEU A 173 4.63 -11.89 24.40
N SER A 174 5.42 -12.88 24.03
CA SER A 174 5.02 -13.89 23.03
C SER A 174 3.78 -14.68 23.46
N GLY A 175 3.61 -14.90 24.77
CA GLY A 175 2.41 -15.54 25.34
C GLY A 175 1.20 -14.61 25.51
N LEU A 176 1.36 -13.29 25.36
CA LEU A 176 0.27 -12.31 25.49
C LEU A 176 -0.30 -11.91 24.13
N ILE A 177 0.56 -11.78 23.11
CA ILE A 177 0.14 -11.28 21.81
C ILE A 177 -0.27 -12.46 20.92
N PRO A 178 -1.52 -12.49 20.43
CA PRO A 178 -1.98 -13.54 19.52
C PRO A 178 -1.09 -13.65 18.28
N GLU A 179 -1.12 -14.79 17.61
CA GLU A 179 -0.48 -14.93 16.31
C GLU A 179 -1.21 -14.06 15.27
N PRO A 180 -0.46 -13.45 14.31
CA PRO A 180 -1.02 -12.51 13.35
C PRO A 180 -2.17 -13.05 12.50
N MET A 181 -2.28 -14.38 12.33
CA MET A 181 -3.37 -14.98 11.54
C MET A 181 -4.77 -14.65 12.05
N TRP A 182 -4.90 -14.30 13.34
CA TRP A 182 -6.18 -13.91 13.95
C TRP A 182 -6.45 -12.39 13.88
N ALA A 183 -5.43 -11.58 13.59
CA ALA A 183 -5.49 -10.11 13.65
C ALA A 183 -6.36 -9.46 12.56
N ILE A 184 -6.63 -10.17 11.46
CA ILE A 184 -7.30 -9.58 10.29
C ILE A 184 -8.77 -9.21 10.58
N TRP A 185 -9.38 -9.84 11.60
CA TRP A 185 -10.84 -9.74 11.82
C TRP A 185 -11.25 -9.04 13.13
N GLU A 186 -10.35 -8.94 14.11
CA GLU A 186 -10.61 -8.37 15.45
C GLU A 186 -9.58 -7.29 15.82
N LYS A 187 -9.24 -6.41 14.88
CA LYS A 187 -8.33 -5.29 15.19
C LYS A 187 -8.99 -4.30 16.15
N VAL A 188 -8.21 -3.83 17.12
CA VAL A 188 -8.50 -2.61 17.89
C VAL A 188 -8.82 -1.51 16.89
N GLN A 189 -9.81 -0.65 17.18
CA GLN A 189 -10.13 0.46 16.30
C GLN A 189 -8.89 1.34 16.13
N THR A 190 -8.26 1.24 14.96
CA THR A 190 -7.11 2.05 14.59
C THR A 190 -7.60 3.34 13.96
N GLU A 191 -6.94 4.45 14.25
CA GLU A 191 -7.13 5.64 13.43
C GLU A 191 -6.78 5.34 11.97
N ASP A 192 -7.53 5.96 11.06
CA ASP A 192 -7.42 5.73 9.63
C ASP A 192 -6.26 6.58 9.06
N LEU A 193 -5.31 5.95 8.37
CA LEU A 193 -4.20 6.66 7.72
C LEU A 193 -4.63 7.46 6.49
N TYR A 194 -5.85 7.27 6.01
CA TYR A 194 -6.36 7.91 4.81
C TYR A 194 -7.40 8.98 5.12
N THR A 195 -7.95 9.00 6.33
CA THR A 195 -8.90 10.01 6.79
C THR A 195 -8.46 10.66 8.09
N GLY A 196 -9.12 11.74 8.53
CA GLY A 196 -8.80 12.39 9.80
C GLY A 196 -7.37 12.99 9.88
N ALA A 197 -6.85 13.11 11.10
CA ALA A 197 -5.60 13.83 11.38
C ALA A 197 -4.35 13.12 10.85
N HIS A 198 -4.29 11.78 10.93
CA HIS A 198 -3.15 11.01 10.43
C HIS A 198 -3.02 11.05 8.91
N SER A 199 -4.12 11.29 8.18
CA SER A 199 -4.09 11.38 6.72
C SER A 199 -3.15 12.47 6.19
N ILE A 200 -3.05 13.60 6.89
CA ILE A 200 -2.17 14.69 6.51
C ILE A 200 -0.71 14.23 6.66
N ARG A 201 -0.35 13.71 7.83
CA ARG A 201 1.01 13.23 8.11
C ARG A 201 1.42 12.09 7.16
N PHE A 202 0.49 11.17 6.88
CA PHE A 202 0.75 10.05 5.99
C PHE A 202 0.89 10.49 4.53
N ARG A 203 0.09 11.47 4.09
CA ARG A 203 0.26 12.09 2.78
C ARG A 203 1.61 12.81 2.65
N GLU A 204 2.03 13.57 3.65
CA GLU A 204 3.37 14.19 3.68
C GLU A 204 4.47 13.12 3.56
N LEU A 205 4.35 12.02 4.31
CA LEU A 205 5.27 10.89 4.24
C LEU A 205 5.26 10.22 2.87
N MET A 206 4.16 10.22 2.13
CA MET A 206 4.07 9.51 0.85
C MET A 206 4.30 10.40 -0.38
N HIS A 207 4.36 11.72 -0.20
CA HIS A 207 4.55 12.68 -1.28
C HIS A 207 5.96 12.61 -1.89
N PHE A 208 6.04 12.48 -3.22
CA PHE A 208 7.29 12.56 -3.97
C PHE A 208 7.44 13.99 -4.50
N PRO A 209 8.43 14.78 -4.02
CA PRO A 209 8.62 16.12 -4.54
C PRO A 209 9.07 16.07 -6.01
N ASP A 210 8.45 16.89 -6.86
CA ASP A 210 8.69 16.97 -8.32
C ASP A 210 10.07 17.54 -8.72
N ARG A 211 10.93 17.92 -7.77
CA ARG A 211 12.19 18.62 -8.06
C ARG A 211 13.39 18.01 -7.36
N GLU A 212 14.53 18.05 -8.05
CA GLU A 212 15.85 17.82 -7.49
C GLU A 212 16.04 18.63 -6.20
N GLU A 213 16.60 17.96 -5.20
CA GLU A 213 16.77 18.50 -3.86
C GLU A 213 17.53 19.85 -3.95
N PRO A 214 17.06 20.93 -3.30
CA PRO A 214 17.99 21.99 -2.94
C PRO A 214 19.09 21.34 -2.11
N ALA A 215 20.33 21.49 -2.57
CA ALA A 215 21.51 21.00 -1.87
C ALA A 215 21.37 21.37 -0.38
N LEU A 216 21.59 20.40 0.52
CA LEU A 216 21.69 20.71 1.94
C LEU A 216 22.62 21.92 2.07
N ALA A 217 22.15 22.98 2.72
CA ALA A 217 22.97 24.15 2.94
C ALA A 217 24.33 23.69 3.48
N ALA A 218 25.41 24.23 2.92
CA ALA A 218 26.80 23.78 3.04
C ALA A 218 27.42 23.86 4.46
N GLN A 219 26.60 23.74 5.51
CA GLN A 219 26.95 23.88 6.92
C GLN A 219 26.41 22.73 7.78
N THR A 220 25.98 21.62 7.19
CA THR A 220 25.58 20.46 7.99
C THR A 220 26.82 19.75 8.52
N GLU A 221 26.85 19.48 9.83
CA GLU A 221 27.93 18.71 10.45
C GLU A 221 28.02 17.32 9.81
N THR A 222 29.25 16.85 9.54
CA THR A 222 29.52 15.55 8.88
C THR A 222 28.74 14.38 9.50
N LYS A 223 28.54 14.38 10.83
CA LYS A 223 27.78 13.32 11.53
C LYS A 223 26.28 13.34 11.24
N THR A 224 25.71 14.52 10.98
CA THR A 224 24.32 14.64 10.56
C THR A 224 24.14 14.09 9.14
N GLU A 225 25.10 14.33 8.26
CA GLU A 225 25.11 13.76 6.91
C GLU A 225 25.19 12.22 6.95
N ASP A 226 26.04 11.67 7.82
CA ASP A 226 26.20 10.23 8.01
C ASP A 226 24.87 9.55 8.42
N ILE A 227 24.17 10.05 9.45
CA ILE A 227 22.87 9.47 9.86
C ILE A 227 21.79 9.68 8.80
N ILE A 228 21.81 10.83 8.10
CA ILE A 228 20.92 11.07 6.97
C ILE A 228 21.16 10.04 5.86
N ALA A 229 22.41 9.67 5.58
CA ALA A 229 22.75 8.65 4.59
C ALA A 229 22.23 7.26 4.98
N VAL A 230 22.09 6.97 6.27
CA VAL A 230 21.48 5.72 6.78
C VAL A 230 19.95 5.75 6.68
N ILE A 231 19.32 6.86 7.06
CA ILE A 231 17.86 6.96 7.22
C ILE A 231 17.14 7.26 5.90
N ARG A 232 17.74 8.07 5.02
CA ARG A 232 17.15 8.45 3.73
C ARG A 232 16.78 7.23 2.87
N PRO A 233 17.65 6.22 2.68
CA PRO A 233 17.30 5.04 1.88
C PRO A 233 16.10 4.27 2.45
N LEU A 234 15.97 4.17 3.78
CA LEU A 234 14.85 3.48 4.43
C LEU A 234 13.52 4.17 4.13
N ILE A 235 13.46 5.50 4.29
CA ILE A 235 12.25 6.30 3.98
C ILE A 235 11.88 6.17 2.50
N LEU A 236 12.87 6.32 1.60
CA LEU A 236 12.64 6.23 0.16
C LEU A 236 12.25 4.80 -0.27
N GLN A 237 12.80 3.77 0.37
CA GLN A 237 12.41 2.38 0.12
C GLN A 237 10.97 2.12 0.58
N PHE A 238 10.60 2.59 1.78
CA PHE A 238 9.24 2.50 2.29
C PHE A 238 8.24 3.15 1.33
N ARG A 239 8.46 4.42 0.97
CA ARG A 239 7.61 5.16 0.01
C ARG A 239 7.41 4.39 -1.30
N ARG A 240 8.51 3.90 -1.89
CA ARG A 240 8.48 3.18 -3.17
C ARG A 240 7.74 1.85 -3.05
N LYS A 241 8.10 1.01 -2.07
CA LYS A 241 7.45 -0.28 -1.83
C LYS A 241 5.97 -0.10 -1.56
N HIS A 242 5.63 0.81 -0.65
CA HIS A 242 4.26 1.03 -0.19
C HIS A 242 3.39 1.65 -1.29
N SER A 243 3.89 2.63 -2.04
CA SER A 243 3.12 3.21 -3.16
C SER A 243 2.87 2.18 -4.27
N THR A 244 3.89 1.40 -4.65
CA THR A 244 3.73 0.30 -5.62
C THR A 244 2.71 -0.74 -5.15
N TRP A 245 2.75 -1.10 -3.86
CA TRP A 245 1.78 -2.01 -3.26
C TRP A 245 0.35 -1.44 -3.28
N LEU A 246 0.16 -0.17 -2.89
CA LEU A 246 -1.15 0.50 -2.92
C LEU A 246 -1.73 0.59 -4.33
N ASN A 247 -0.90 0.98 -5.31
CA ASN A 247 -1.29 1.04 -6.70
C ASN A 247 -1.75 -0.33 -7.23
N SER A 248 -1.00 -1.38 -6.92
CA SER A 248 -1.38 -2.74 -7.30
C SER A 248 -2.69 -3.18 -6.64
N HIS A 249 -2.87 -2.89 -5.35
CA HIS A 249 -4.11 -3.22 -4.63
C HIS A 249 -5.33 -2.49 -5.20
N LEU A 250 -5.17 -1.22 -5.59
CA LEU A 250 -6.22 -0.45 -6.28
C LEU A 250 -6.61 -1.13 -7.60
N ASN A 251 -5.61 -1.41 -8.45
CA ASN A 251 -5.84 -2.03 -9.75
C ASN A 251 -6.46 -3.44 -9.63
N ILE A 252 -5.99 -4.26 -8.69
CA ILE A 252 -6.57 -5.59 -8.43
C ILE A 252 -8.01 -5.50 -7.89
N THR A 253 -8.30 -4.49 -7.06
CA THR A 253 -9.67 -4.22 -6.61
C THR A 253 -10.58 -3.97 -7.83
N TYR A 254 -10.12 -3.14 -8.76
CA TYR A 254 -10.85 -2.83 -10.00
C TYR A 254 -10.97 -4.03 -10.94
N TRP A 255 -9.96 -4.89 -11.02
CA TRP A 255 -10.07 -6.17 -11.73
C TRP A 255 -11.14 -7.09 -11.12
N MET A 256 -11.16 -7.23 -9.78
CA MET A 256 -12.16 -8.05 -9.08
C MET A 256 -13.57 -7.50 -9.24
N MET A 257 -13.71 -6.18 -9.17
CA MET A 257 -14.96 -5.49 -9.46
C MET A 257 -15.41 -5.75 -10.90
N GLY A 258 -14.47 -5.69 -11.86
CA GLY A 258 -14.68 -6.07 -13.25
C GLY A 258 -15.19 -7.49 -13.43
N LYS A 259 -14.63 -8.44 -12.70
CA LYS A 259 -15.09 -9.84 -12.68
C LYS A 259 -16.54 -9.96 -12.24
N GLN A 260 -16.88 -9.35 -11.11
CA GLN A 260 -18.26 -9.36 -10.60
C GLN A 260 -19.23 -8.66 -11.56
N LEU A 261 -18.80 -7.56 -12.18
CA LEU A 261 -19.56 -6.88 -13.22
C LEU A 261 -19.82 -7.80 -14.41
N ASN A 262 -18.79 -8.46 -14.96
CA ASN A 262 -18.95 -9.38 -16.10
C ASN A 262 -19.89 -10.56 -15.77
N GLU A 263 -19.73 -11.15 -14.58
CA GLU A 263 -20.62 -12.21 -14.09
C GLU A 263 -22.07 -11.72 -13.98
N ALA A 264 -22.30 -10.54 -13.39
CA ALA A 264 -23.63 -9.95 -13.29
C ALA A 264 -24.23 -9.62 -14.66
N LEU A 265 -23.45 -8.99 -15.55
CA LEU A 265 -23.86 -8.55 -16.88
C LEU A 265 -24.18 -9.71 -17.82
N SER A 266 -23.57 -10.88 -17.62
CA SER A 266 -23.86 -12.10 -18.39
C SER A 266 -25.32 -12.57 -18.25
N ASN A 267 -26.00 -12.19 -17.16
CA ASN A 267 -27.40 -12.54 -16.91
C ASN A 267 -28.40 -11.67 -17.68
N TYR A 268 -27.95 -10.57 -18.30
CA TYR A 268 -28.80 -9.64 -19.03
C TYR A 268 -28.71 -9.92 -20.54
N LYS A 269 -29.87 -10.07 -21.19
CA LYS A 269 -29.95 -10.44 -22.60
C LYS A 269 -29.72 -9.25 -23.54
N SER A 270 -30.21 -8.07 -23.20
CA SER A 270 -30.12 -6.89 -24.05
C SER A 270 -28.99 -5.94 -23.63
N THR A 271 -28.43 -5.23 -24.60
CA THR A 271 -27.44 -4.16 -24.34
C THR A 271 -28.04 -3.04 -23.49
N ALA A 272 -29.32 -2.71 -23.68
CA ALA A 272 -30.01 -1.71 -22.88
C ALA A 272 -30.09 -2.11 -21.39
N ASP A 273 -30.40 -3.37 -21.10
CA ASP A 273 -30.46 -3.87 -19.73
C ASP A 273 -29.08 -3.85 -19.05
N LYS A 274 -28.03 -4.24 -19.79
CA LYS A 274 -26.63 -4.17 -19.31
C LYS A 274 -26.24 -2.73 -18.97
N GLN A 275 -26.57 -1.77 -19.83
CA GLN A 275 -26.35 -0.35 -19.55
C GLN A 275 -27.15 0.14 -18.34
N GLY A 276 -28.41 -0.30 -18.19
CA GLY A 276 -29.23 0.00 -17.03
C GLY A 276 -28.63 -0.54 -15.73
N ALA A 277 -28.05 -1.74 -15.76
CA ALA A 277 -27.34 -2.33 -14.63
C ALA A 277 -26.11 -1.49 -14.24
N ILE A 278 -25.26 -1.14 -15.21
CA ILE A 278 -24.08 -0.27 -14.98
C ILE A 278 -24.50 1.07 -14.38
N LYS A 279 -25.55 1.71 -14.91
CA LYS A 279 -26.07 2.99 -14.39
C LYS A 279 -26.51 2.89 -12.93
N ARG A 280 -27.17 1.80 -12.53
CA ARG A 280 -27.56 1.56 -11.12
C ARG A 280 -26.34 1.39 -10.23
N ALA A 281 -25.33 0.65 -10.67
CA ALA A 281 -24.07 0.49 -9.94
C ALA A 281 -23.35 1.83 -9.76
N THR A 282 -23.16 2.59 -10.84
CA THR A 282 -22.61 3.95 -10.79
C THR A 282 -23.40 4.85 -9.85
N PHE A 283 -24.74 4.81 -9.91
CA PHE A 283 -25.57 5.62 -9.02
C PHE A 283 -25.35 5.27 -7.54
N LEU A 284 -25.31 3.97 -7.19
CA LEU A 284 -25.04 3.54 -5.82
C LEU A 284 -23.66 4.00 -5.34
N PHE A 285 -22.61 3.82 -6.16
CA PHE A 285 -21.27 4.29 -5.81
C PHE A 285 -21.26 5.79 -5.62
N ARG A 286 -21.94 6.57 -6.48
CA ARG A 286 -22.03 8.03 -6.30
C ARG A 286 -22.80 8.45 -5.05
N GLN A 287 -23.84 7.71 -4.69
CA GLN A 287 -24.59 7.99 -3.47
C GLN A 287 -23.76 7.72 -2.22
N LYS A 288 -22.92 6.69 -2.25
CA LYS A 288 -22.09 6.28 -1.11
C LYS A 288 -20.73 6.99 -1.04
N ASN A 289 -20.25 7.47 -2.19
CA ASN A 289 -18.91 7.99 -2.37
C ASN A 289 -18.90 9.29 -3.20
N GLY A 290 -19.93 10.12 -3.20
CA GLY A 290 -19.91 11.39 -3.95
C GLY A 290 -19.75 11.27 -5.49
N GLU A 291 -19.76 12.39 -6.19
CA GLU A 291 -20.04 12.40 -7.65
C GLU A 291 -18.85 12.11 -8.57
N ILE A 292 -17.62 12.17 -8.05
CA ILE A 292 -16.43 12.41 -8.89
C ILE A 292 -15.95 11.14 -9.63
N LEU A 293 -16.11 9.95 -9.05
CA LEU A 293 -15.52 8.70 -9.58
C LEU A 293 -16.51 7.52 -9.60
N PHE A 294 -16.16 6.45 -10.31
CA PHE A 294 -17.02 5.27 -10.59
C PHE A 294 -18.17 5.54 -11.57
N ASN A 295 -17.92 6.40 -12.55
CA ASN A 295 -18.86 6.66 -13.63
C ASN A 295 -19.03 5.41 -14.54
N ALA A 296 -19.92 5.50 -15.53
CA ALA A 296 -20.22 4.35 -16.41
C ALA A 296 -19.02 3.92 -17.27
N GLU A 297 -18.09 4.83 -17.59
CA GLU A 297 -16.86 4.53 -18.30
C GLU A 297 -15.86 3.79 -17.40
N ASP A 298 -15.70 4.23 -16.15
CA ASP A 298 -14.87 3.53 -15.16
C ASP A 298 -15.32 2.08 -14.96
N MET A 299 -16.63 1.86 -14.80
CA MET A 299 -17.21 0.52 -14.66
C MET A 299 -16.98 -0.35 -15.89
N LYS A 300 -17.05 0.24 -17.09
CA LYS A 300 -16.71 -0.48 -18.33
C LYS A 300 -15.22 -0.81 -18.39
N GLY A 301 -14.36 0.11 -17.96
CA GLY A 301 -12.92 -0.11 -17.85
C GLY A 301 -12.58 -1.26 -16.92
N MET A 302 -13.24 -1.35 -15.76
CA MET A 302 -13.12 -2.49 -14.83
C MET A 302 -13.54 -3.80 -15.49
N ALA A 303 -14.73 -3.84 -16.10
CA ALA A 303 -15.24 -5.01 -16.82
C ALA A 303 -14.27 -5.45 -17.93
N LEU A 304 -13.78 -4.49 -18.73
CA LEU A 304 -12.81 -4.73 -19.80
C LEU A 304 -11.47 -5.22 -19.26
N PHE A 305 -11.00 -4.69 -18.12
CA PHE A 305 -9.77 -5.16 -17.49
C PHE A 305 -9.85 -6.65 -17.16
N ASN A 306 -10.95 -7.06 -16.53
CA ASN A 306 -11.16 -8.48 -16.24
C ASN A 306 -11.31 -9.34 -17.50
N GLU A 307 -12.01 -8.86 -18.51
CA GLU A 307 -12.22 -9.58 -19.77
C GLU A 307 -10.90 -9.83 -20.51
N ARG A 308 -10.05 -8.80 -20.62
CA ARG A 308 -8.77 -8.90 -21.34
C ARG A 308 -7.66 -9.55 -20.51
N CYS A 309 -7.74 -9.48 -19.19
CA CYS A 309 -6.77 -10.06 -18.26
C CYS A 309 -7.43 -11.11 -17.38
N ASN A 310 -8.03 -12.15 -17.98
CA ASN A 310 -8.73 -13.19 -17.23
C ASN A 310 -7.77 -14.09 -16.41
N ASP A 311 -6.48 -14.07 -16.71
CA ASP A 311 -5.41 -14.66 -15.92
C ASP A 311 -5.04 -13.77 -14.72
N ASN A 312 -5.20 -14.32 -13.52
CA ASN A 312 -4.84 -13.68 -12.25
C ASN A 312 -3.36 -13.26 -12.20
N ALA A 313 -2.45 -14.04 -12.79
CA ALA A 313 -1.03 -13.74 -12.77
C ALA A 313 -0.72 -12.54 -13.66
N LEU A 314 -1.30 -12.49 -14.86
CA LEU A 314 -1.17 -11.36 -15.77
C LEU A 314 -1.77 -10.08 -15.17
N SER A 315 -3.00 -10.15 -14.64
CA SER A 315 -3.67 -8.99 -14.03
C SER A 315 -2.87 -8.43 -12.86
N ALA A 316 -2.34 -9.29 -11.99
CA ALA A 316 -1.50 -8.90 -10.87
C ALA A 316 -0.23 -8.18 -11.37
N ARG A 317 0.45 -8.72 -12.37
CA ARG A 317 1.68 -8.11 -12.89
C ARG A 317 1.42 -6.74 -13.52
N LEU A 318 0.39 -6.60 -14.36
CA LEU A 318 0.01 -5.30 -14.91
C LEU A 318 -0.39 -4.30 -13.83
N ALA A 319 -1.10 -4.78 -12.79
CA ALA A 319 -1.48 -3.96 -11.65
C ALA A 319 -0.27 -3.34 -10.91
N TYR A 320 0.86 -4.04 -10.86
CA TYR A 320 2.11 -3.50 -10.30
C TYR A 320 2.84 -2.53 -11.25
N LEU A 321 2.79 -2.77 -12.55
CA LEU A 321 3.56 -2.02 -13.54
C LEU A 321 3.04 -0.61 -13.78
N VAL A 322 1.72 -0.44 -13.88
CA VAL A 322 1.12 0.82 -14.30
C VAL A 322 0.06 1.31 -13.32
N ASN A 323 -0.21 2.61 -13.32
CA ASN A 323 -1.37 3.14 -12.60
C ASN A 323 -2.68 2.88 -13.34
N TRP A 324 -3.81 3.16 -12.72
CA TRP A 324 -5.12 2.87 -13.31
C TRP A 324 -5.39 3.63 -14.62
N GLU A 325 -4.98 4.89 -14.75
CA GLU A 325 -5.18 5.68 -15.97
C GLU A 325 -4.36 5.13 -17.14
N GLN A 326 -3.11 4.79 -16.87
CA GLN A 326 -2.24 4.09 -17.80
C GLN A 326 -2.84 2.74 -18.20
N LEU A 327 -3.38 1.99 -17.23
CA LEU A 327 -4.03 0.71 -17.51
C LEU A 327 -5.26 0.86 -18.41
N LEU A 328 -6.11 1.87 -18.20
CA LEU A 328 -7.25 2.15 -19.08
C LEU A 328 -6.81 2.44 -20.52
N ALA A 329 -5.72 3.20 -20.70
CA ALA A 329 -5.15 3.44 -22.03
C ALA A 329 -4.65 2.12 -22.66
N LEU A 330 -3.93 1.31 -21.88
CA LEU A 330 -3.42 0.00 -22.30
C LEU A 330 -4.53 -0.98 -22.70
N LEU A 331 -5.67 -0.98 -22.00
CA LEU A 331 -6.81 -1.86 -22.30
C LEU A 331 -7.44 -1.60 -23.67
N SER A 332 -7.13 -0.48 -24.29
CA SER A 332 -7.59 -0.15 -25.64
C SER A 332 -6.68 -0.63 -26.77
N LEU A 333 -5.51 -1.22 -26.43
CA LEU A 333 -4.56 -1.76 -27.40
C LEU A 333 -5.09 -3.07 -28.02
N PRO A 334 -4.67 -3.45 -29.25
CA PRO A 334 -5.30 -4.55 -29.98
C PRO A 334 -5.17 -5.91 -29.29
N ASP A 335 -4.02 -6.21 -28.70
CA ASP A 335 -3.70 -7.51 -28.11
C ASP A 335 -2.92 -7.38 -26.79
N ILE A 336 -2.82 -8.51 -26.07
CA ILE A 336 -2.21 -8.56 -24.73
C ILE A 336 -0.70 -8.37 -24.80
N GLU A 337 -0.03 -8.89 -25.82
CA GLU A 337 1.41 -8.71 -26.00
C GLU A 337 1.77 -7.23 -26.17
N THR A 338 1.04 -6.52 -27.01
CA THR A 338 1.14 -5.07 -27.20
C THR A 338 0.86 -4.33 -25.88
N MET A 339 -0.17 -4.75 -25.15
CA MET A 339 -0.51 -4.17 -23.84
C MET A 339 0.64 -4.32 -22.82
N ILE A 340 1.25 -5.50 -22.73
CA ILE A 340 2.39 -5.75 -21.83
C ILE A 340 3.61 -4.94 -22.26
N PHE A 341 3.90 -4.90 -23.56
CA PHE A 341 5.03 -4.15 -24.11
C PHE A 341 4.94 -2.65 -23.77
N TYR A 342 3.80 -2.02 -24.05
CA TYR A 342 3.60 -0.61 -23.72
C TYR A 342 3.51 -0.38 -22.21
N GLY A 343 2.97 -1.33 -21.44
CA GLY A 343 3.01 -1.28 -19.97
C GLY A 343 4.42 -1.25 -19.40
N ARG A 344 5.37 -1.97 -20.01
CA ARG A 344 6.80 -1.92 -19.65
C ARG A 344 7.43 -0.58 -19.95
N LEU A 345 7.17 -0.02 -21.14
CA LEU A 345 7.67 1.30 -21.52
C LEU A 345 7.19 2.39 -20.54
N LEU A 346 5.90 2.37 -20.19
CA LEU A 346 5.32 3.27 -19.19
C LEU A 346 5.96 3.07 -17.80
N ALA A 347 6.20 1.82 -17.39
CA ALA A 347 6.84 1.51 -16.11
C ALA A 347 8.32 1.98 -16.04
N GLN A 348 9.00 2.01 -17.18
CA GLN A 348 10.40 2.43 -17.29
C GLN A 348 10.55 3.94 -17.56
N ASN A 349 9.45 4.70 -17.67
CA ASN A 349 9.44 6.11 -18.11
C ASN A 349 10.02 6.33 -19.53
N GLU A 350 10.08 5.28 -20.36
CA GLU A 350 10.53 5.35 -21.75
C GLU A 350 9.39 5.77 -22.70
N LEU A 351 8.17 5.89 -22.18
CA LEU A 351 6.99 6.41 -22.86
C LEU A 351 6.13 7.17 -21.86
N GLN A 352 5.60 8.33 -22.26
CA GLN A 352 4.63 9.09 -21.48
C GLN A 352 3.21 8.70 -21.85
N LEU A 353 2.28 8.76 -20.88
CA LEU A 353 0.88 8.40 -21.13
C LEU A 353 0.25 9.22 -22.27
N HIS A 354 0.57 10.52 -22.35
CA HIS A 354 0.02 11.39 -23.38
C HIS A 354 0.47 10.97 -24.79
N GLU A 355 1.71 10.48 -24.96
CA GLU A 355 2.24 9.98 -26.24
C GLU A 355 1.49 8.71 -26.69
N LEU A 356 1.16 7.84 -25.74
CA LEU A 356 0.35 6.65 -26.01
C LEU A 356 -1.07 7.03 -26.46
N LEU A 357 -1.67 8.04 -25.83
CA LEU A 357 -3.02 8.51 -26.14
C LEU A 357 -3.10 9.26 -27.47
N THR A 358 -2.16 10.16 -27.77
CA THR A 358 -2.18 10.94 -29.02
C THR A 358 -1.97 10.08 -30.25
N THR A 359 -1.12 9.05 -30.17
CA THR A 359 -0.89 8.19 -31.34
C THR A 359 -2.13 7.37 -31.70
N LYS A 360 -2.96 7.02 -30.72
CA LYS A 360 -4.22 6.32 -30.93
C LYS A 360 -5.23 7.13 -31.75
N GLU A 361 -5.20 8.46 -31.66
CA GLU A 361 -6.06 9.34 -32.48
C GLU A 361 -5.63 9.33 -33.96
N SER A 362 -4.39 8.91 -34.25
CA SER A 362 -3.82 8.83 -35.60
C SER A 362 -3.87 7.43 -36.24
N ASP A 363 -4.72 6.52 -35.73
CA ASP A 363 -4.84 5.10 -36.15
C ASP A 363 -3.55 4.27 -36.04
N GLY A 364 -2.52 4.79 -35.35
CA GLY A 364 -1.21 4.17 -35.20
C GLY A 364 -0.88 3.79 -33.75
N LEU A 365 0.13 2.93 -33.59
CA LEU A 365 0.82 2.73 -32.31
C LEU A 365 2.06 3.64 -32.26
N PRO A 366 2.46 4.15 -31.08
CA PRO A 366 3.68 4.96 -30.96
C PRO A 366 4.88 4.24 -31.58
N THR A 367 5.65 4.94 -32.43
CA THR A 367 6.88 4.39 -33.00
C THR A 367 7.91 4.23 -31.88
N VAL A 368 8.24 2.98 -31.56
CA VAL A 368 9.24 2.67 -30.52
C VAL A 368 10.56 2.29 -31.19
N PRO A 369 11.71 2.83 -30.74
CA PRO A 369 13.02 2.42 -31.23
C PRO A 369 13.22 0.90 -31.23
N GLU A 370 13.83 0.36 -32.30
CA GLU A 370 13.97 -1.09 -32.52
C GLU A 370 14.78 -1.79 -31.42
N HIS A 371 15.75 -1.10 -30.82
CA HIS A 371 16.53 -1.64 -29.73
C HIS A 371 15.67 -1.91 -28.47
N LEU A 372 14.73 -1.02 -28.13
CA LEU A 372 13.79 -1.22 -27.02
C LEU A 372 12.79 -2.33 -27.33
N ARG A 373 12.33 -2.43 -28.59
CA ARG A 373 11.51 -3.57 -29.03
C ARG A 373 12.24 -4.88 -28.80
N THR A 374 13.50 -4.96 -29.21
CA THR A 374 14.31 -6.18 -29.03
C THR A 374 14.53 -6.48 -27.55
N GLU A 375 14.98 -5.51 -26.76
CA GLU A 375 15.27 -5.68 -25.33
C GLU A 375 14.02 -6.13 -24.55
N LEU A 376 12.89 -5.43 -24.71
CA LEU A 376 11.67 -5.74 -23.96
C LEU A 376 10.97 -7.00 -24.50
N SER A 377 11.09 -7.32 -25.79
CA SER A 377 10.52 -8.56 -26.34
C SER A 377 11.29 -9.80 -25.90
N THR A 378 12.60 -9.69 -25.64
CA THR A 378 13.42 -10.81 -25.10
C THR A 378 13.07 -11.18 -23.66
N GLY A 379 12.23 -10.39 -22.97
CA GLY A 379 11.66 -10.74 -21.67
C GLY A 379 10.63 -11.89 -21.68
N ILE A 380 10.34 -12.49 -22.84
CA ILE A 380 9.62 -13.76 -22.96
C ILE A 380 10.61 -14.89 -22.64
N ILE A 381 10.59 -15.38 -21.40
CA ILE A 381 11.58 -16.35 -20.85
C ILE A 381 11.50 -17.70 -21.54
N GLY A 382 10.34 -18.05 -22.10
CA GLY A 382 10.19 -19.31 -22.80
C GLY A 382 8.80 -19.55 -23.34
N THR A 383 8.74 -20.50 -24.26
CA THR A 383 7.50 -21.11 -24.71
C THR A 383 7.46 -22.54 -24.20
N LYS A 384 6.46 -22.90 -23.40
CA LYS A 384 6.20 -24.30 -23.06
C LYS A 384 5.16 -24.80 -24.02
N THR A 385 5.56 -25.72 -24.88
CA THR A 385 4.63 -26.38 -25.79
C THR A 385 4.21 -27.70 -25.16
N SER A 386 2.94 -27.85 -24.78
CA SER A 386 2.36 -29.14 -24.41
C SER A 386 1.50 -29.66 -25.57
N VAL A 387 1.43 -30.98 -25.68
CA VAL A 387 0.60 -31.65 -26.65
C VAL A 387 -0.43 -32.48 -25.88
N GLU A 388 -1.70 -32.19 -26.08
CA GLU A 388 -2.81 -32.94 -25.50
C GLU A 388 -3.55 -33.69 -26.60
N LYS A 389 -3.87 -34.97 -26.38
CA LYS A 389 -4.68 -35.75 -27.31
C LYS A 389 -6.11 -35.84 -26.80
N GLU A 390 -7.06 -35.35 -27.59
CA GLU A 390 -8.49 -35.46 -27.32
C GLU A 390 -9.14 -36.26 -28.46
N GLY A 391 -9.35 -37.56 -28.22
CA GLY A 391 -9.79 -38.51 -29.25
C GLY A 391 -8.71 -38.73 -30.31
N ASN A 392 -9.05 -38.48 -31.58
CA ASN A 392 -8.12 -38.58 -32.72
C ASN A 392 -7.42 -37.24 -33.05
N SER A 393 -7.67 -36.19 -32.27
CA SER A 393 -7.09 -34.86 -32.47
C SER A 393 -5.89 -34.64 -31.55
N GLU A 394 -4.85 -34.02 -32.08
CA GLU A 394 -3.67 -33.56 -31.34
C GLU A 394 -3.74 -32.04 -31.19
N ILE A 395 -3.84 -31.56 -29.96
CA ILE A 395 -3.93 -30.15 -29.61
C ILE A 395 -2.57 -29.72 -29.07
N THR A 396 -1.88 -28.87 -29.82
CA THR A 396 -0.62 -28.25 -29.38
C THR A 396 -0.92 -26.94 -28.68
N ILE A 397 -0.64 -26.88 -27.38
CA ILE A 397 -0.80 -25.69 -26.53
C ILE A 397 0.57 -25.07 -26.34
N THR A 398 0.76 -23.83 -26.80
CA THR A 398 2.02 -23.09 -26.60
C THR A 398 1.81 -21.98 -25.57
N GLU A 399 2.31 -22.17 -24.36
CA GLU A 399 2.29 -21.18 -23.28
C GLU A 399 3.53 -20.26 -23.38
N LYS A 400 3.34 -18.95 -23.50
CA LYS A 400 4.45 -17.98 -23.47
C LYS A 400 4.58 -17.39 -22.06
N PHE A 401 5.78 -17.45 -21.48
CA PHE A 401 6.05 -16.87 -20.15
C PHE A 401 6.77 -15.54 -20.27
N VAL A 402 6.21 -14.49 -19.69
CA VAL A 402 6.85 -13.16 -19.62
C VAL A 402 7.41 -12.93 -18.22
N LYS A 403 8.69 -12.54 -18.08
CA LYS A 403 9.26 -12.11 -16.78
C LYS A 403 8.87 -10.66 -16.52
N LEU A 404 7.87 -10.44 -15.67
CA LEU A 404 7.52 -9.07 -15.24
C LEU A 404 8.13 -8.71 -13.87
N ASP A 405 8.68 -9.68 -13.15
CA ASP A 405 9.22 -9.44 -11.80
C ASP A 405 10.42 -8.48 -11.82
N SER A 406 11.30 -8.61 -12.82
CA SER A 406 12.41 -7.67 -13.02
C SER A 406 11.93 -6.27 -13.36
N ASP A 407 10.84 -6.15 -14.12
CA ASP A 407 10.27 -4.87 -14.51
C ASP A 407 9.64 -4.14 -13.31
N ILE A 408 9.05 -4.91 -12.37
CA ILE A 408 8.54 -4.38 -11.11
C ILE A 408 9.68 -3.88 -10.23
N ILE A 409 10.79 -4.63 -10.15
CA ILE A 409 11.98 -4.24 -9.37
C ILE A 409 12.67 -3.01 -9.99
N ASN A 410 12.78 -2.98 -11.31
CA ASN A 410 13.47 -1.93 -12.07
C ASN A 410 12.57 -0.76 -12.46
N LYS A 411 11.33 -0.73 -11.96
CA LYS A 411 10.36 0.33 -12.26
C LYS A 411 10.95 1.69 -11.90
N ARG A 412 11.09 2.56 -12.91
CA ARG A 412 11.60 3.93 -12.75
C ARG A 412 10.46 4.92 -12.46
N SER A 413 9.24 4.59 -12.89
CA SER A 413 8.07 5.42 -12.64
C SER A 413 7.55 5.20 -11.22
N PHE A 414 7.43 6.29 -10.46
CA PHE A 414 6.77 6.28 -9.16
C PHE A 414 5.36 6.82 -9.35
N VAL A 415 4.40 6.07 -8.85
CA VAL A 415 3.03 6.56 -8.76
C VAL A 415 2.97 7.38 -7.48
N ASP A 416 2.72 8.69 -7.57
CA ASP A 416 2.22 9.41 -6.40
C ASP A 416 0.77 8.97 -6.19
N ILE A 417 0.60 8.02 -5.27
CA ILE A 417 -0.69 7.39 -5.02
C ILE A 417 -1.74 8.40 -4.49
N PHE A 418 -1.30 9.47 -3.84
CA PHE A 418 -2.21 10.53 -3.37
C PHE A 418 -2.57 11.53 -4.47
N SER A 419 -1.79 11.60 -5.54
CA SER A 419 -2.18 12.31 -6.77
C SER A 419 -3.10 11.48 -7.66
N ASN A 420 -3.21 10.16 -7.42
CA ASN A 420 -4.13 9.29 -8.14
C ASN A 420 -5.57 9.46 -7.64
N ARG A 421 -6.40 10.13 -8.44
CA ARG A 421 -7.81 10.38 -8.12
C ARG A 421 -8.59 9.11 -7.77
N TYR A 422 -8.31 7.99 -8.45
CA TYR A 422 -9.01 6.72 -8.22
C TYR A 422 -8.65 6.09 -6.88
N PHE A 423 -7.40 6.27 -6.43
CA PHE A 423 -7.00 5.85 -5.09
C PHE A 423 -7.74 6.67 -4.03
N LEU A 424 -7.75 8.00 -4.18
CA LEU A 424 -8.44 8.88 -3.23
C LEU A 424 -9.91 8.50 -3.09
N ALA A 425 -10.58 8.17 -4.21
CA ALA A 425 -11.98 7.76 -4.15
C ALA A 425 -12.25 6.41 -3.47
N LEU A 426 -11.28 5.50 -3.53
CA LEU A 426 -11.41 4.21 -2.86
C LEU A 426 -11.04 4.31 -1.37
N ALA A 427 -9.98 5.06 -1.04
CA ALA A 427 -9.30 4.96 0.26
C ALA A 427 -9.58 6.11 1.26
N VAL A 428 -9.76 7.36 0.80
CA VAL A 428 -9.78 8.58 1.65
C VAL A 428 -11.20 9.00 2.09
N ASP A 429 -12.21 8.21 1.74
CA ASP A 429 -13.63 8.57 1.85
C ASP A 429 -14.07 9.82 1.09
N LEU A 430 -15.28 9.68 0.56
CA LEU A 430 -16.06 10.65 -0.16
C LEU A 430 -17.34 10.95 0.64
N SER A 431 -17.15 11.31 1.91
CA SER A 431 -18.19 11.75 2.83
C SER A 431 -17.96 13.18 3.29
#